data_AF-T1B518-F1
#
_entry.id   AF-T1B518-F1
#
_cell.length_a   1.000
_cell.length_b   1.000
_cell.length_c   1.000
_cell.angle_alpha   90.00
_cell.angle_beta   90.00
_cell.angle_gamma   90.00
#
_symmetry.space_group_name_H-M   'P 1'
#
loop_
_entity.id
_entity.type
_entity.pdbx_description
1 polymer ?
#
loop_
_entity_poly.entity_id
_entity_poly.type
_entity_poly.pdbx_seq_one_letter_code
_entity_poly.pdbx_strand_id
1 'polypeptide(L)'
;MVDNGRVVDQTLLAHGHRLIFVVGVPIPAVETQVFQVFPLGRLEHTLHTLLLVLILGALLTSVLGISGGMWLTQRAVRPLEEVSTAAAAIAEGELTTRLVVGRADAEVQKLTDSFNTMVSRLVERMERDARFASDVSHELRSPLTTMATTTAVLQRHRDELSPVGRESLDLL
;
A
#
# COMPACT_ATOMS: atom_id res chain seq x y z
N MET A 1 73.37 -7.68 -0.31
CA MET A 1 74.31 -8.70 0.16
C MET A 1 73.55 -10.02 0.21
N VAL A 2 73.85 -10.97 -0.68
CA VAL A 2 73.06 -12.20 -0.86
C VAL A 2 73.39 -13.18 0.27
N ASP A 3 72.38 -13.63 1.01
CA ASP A 3 72.51 -14.74 1.96
C ASP A 3 71.44 -15.80 1.64
N ASN A 4 71.89 -17.03 1.39
CA ASN A 4 71.09 -18.26 1.34
C ASN A 4 69.84 -18.32 0.43
N GLY A 5 69.97 -17.94 -0.85
CA GLY A 5 69.02 -18.36 -1.91
C GLY A 5 67.57 -17.90 -1.74
N ARG A 6 67.31 -16.93 -0.85
CA ARG A 6 66.03 -16.22 -0.74
C ARG A 6 66.18 -14.86 -1.39
N VAL A 7 65.13 -14.38 -2.06
CA VAL A 7 65.06 -13.06 -2.70
C VAL A 7 65.38 -11.98 -1.66
N VAL A 8 66.51 -11.28 -1.78
CA VAL A 8 67.06 -10.41 -0.71
C VAL A 8 66.72 -8.93 -0.85
N ASP A 9 66.15 -8.43 -1.96
CA ASP A 9 65.78 -7.00 -1.97
C ASP A 9 64.55 -6.72 -2.82
N GLN A 10 63.51 -6.20 -2.15
CA GLN A 10 62.33 -5.60 -2.76
C GLN A 10 62.39 -4.12 -2.46
N THR A 11 63.03 -3.35 -3.33
CA THR A 11 63.08 -1.90 -3.16
C THR A 11 61.95 -1.26 -3.95
N LEU A 12 60.95 -0.75 -3.24
CA LEU A 12 59.94 0.14 -3.81
C LEU A 12 60.61 1.48 -4.09
N LEU A 13 61.02 1.70 -5.34
CA LEU A 13 61.55 2.98 -5.77
C LEU A 13 60.40 3.81 -6.36
N ALA A 14 59.97 4.82 -5.60
CA ALA A 14 59.04 5.84 -6.08
C ALA A 14 59.84 6.90 -6.85
N HIS A 15 59.67 6.94 -8.18
CA HIS A 15 60.17 8.04 -9.01
C HIS A 15 58.94 8.83 -9.52
N GLY A 16 58.55 9.88 -8.78
CA GLY A 16 57.31 10.62 -9.03
C GLY A 16 56.04 9.81 -8.65
N HIS A 17 55.03 9.79 -9.52
CA HIS A 17 53.72 9.11 -9.31
C HIS A 17 53.67 7.64 -9.76
N ARG A 18 54.81 7.03 -10.12
CA ARG A 18 54.83 5.64 -10.60
C ARG A 18 55.55 4.77 -9.59
N LEU A 19 54.78 3.90 -8.94
CA LEU A 19 55.33 2.79 -8.17
C LEU A 19 55.90 1.77 -9.15
N ILE A 20 57.16 1.41 -8.94
CA ILE A 20 57.88 0.45 -9.75
C ILE A 20 58.33 -0.67 -8.81
N PHE A 21 57.90 -1.89 -9.09
CA PHE A 21 58.34 -3.07 -8.34
C PHE A 21 59.54 -3.67 -9.06
N VAL A 22 60.71 -3.61 -8.42
CA VAL A 22 61.96 -4.14 -8.98
C VAL A 22 62.32 -5.42 -8.24
N VAL A 23 62.50 -6.51 -8.97
CA VAL A 23 62.98 -7.80 -8.42
C VAL A 23 64.35 -8.10 -9.01
N GLY A 24 65.36 -8.19 -8.15
CA GLY A 24 66.70 -8.65 -8.51
C GLY A 24 66.81 -10.16 -8.35
N VAL A 25 67.08 -10.89 -9.43
CA VAL A 25 67.42 -12.32 -9.38
C VAL A 25 68.92 -12.48 -9.60
N PRO A 26 69.67 -13.03 -8.62
CA PRO A 26 71.09 -13.28 -8.80
C PRO A 26 71.29 -14.47 -9.76
N ILE A 27 72.19 -14.33 -10.73
CA ILE A 27 72.66 -15.43 -11.57
C ILE A 27 74.07 -15.80 -11.08
N PRO A 28 74.19 -16.72 -10.10
CA PRO A 28 75.47 -17.04 -9.46
C PRO A 28 76.49 -17.64 -10.44
N ALA A 29 76.04 -18.19 -11.58
CA ALA A 29 76.91 -18.74 -12.61
C ALA A 29 77.75 -17.70 -13.37
N VAL A 30 77.38 -16.41 -13.33
CA VAL A 30 78.03 -15.35 -14.12
C VAL A 30 78.28 -14.09 -13.29
N GLU A 31 78.30 -14.19 -11.95
CA GLU A 31 78.46 -13.05 -11.01
C GLU A 31 77.65 -11.79 -11.35
N THR A 32 76.47 -11.96 -11.98
CA THR A 32 75.64 -10.86 -12.46
C THR A 32 74.27 -10.88 -11.81
N GLN A 33 73.69 -9.70 -11.62
CA GLN A 33 72.34 -9.53 -11.11
C GLN A 33 71.44 -9.02 -12.23
N VAL A 34 70.32 -9.70 -12.46
CA VAL A 34 69.31 -9.24 -13.41
C VAL A 34 68.21 -8.54 -12.62
N PHE A 35 67.95 -7.28 -12.97
CA PHE A 35 66.85 -6.49 -12.41
C PHE A 35 65.66 -6.55 -13.35
N GLN A 36 64.55 -7.13 -12.92
CA GLN A 36 63.29 -7.10 -13.64
C GLN A 36 62.38 -6.03 -13.06
N VAL A 37 61.92 -5.12 -13.92
CA VAL A 37 61.13 -3.95 -13.55
C VAL A 37 59.66 -4.18 -13.92
N PHE A 38 58.79 -4.27 -12.92
CA PHE A 38 57.33 -4.38 -13.11
C PHE A 38 56.67 -3.03 -12.86
N PRO A 39 56.25 -2.30 -13.91
CA PRO A 39 55.53 -1.04 -13.72
C PRO A 39 54.13 -1.30 -13.15
N LEU A 40 53.88 -0.84 -11.92
CA LEU A 40 52.60 -1.02 -11.20
C LEU A 40 51.48 -0.10 -11.73
N GLY A 41 51.80 0.89 -12.56
CA GLY A 41 50.79 1.79 -13.15
C GLY A 41 49.72 1.06 -13.99
N ARG A 42 50.02 -0.12 -14.55
CA ARG A 42 49.00 -0.97 -15.22
C ARG A 42 47.99 -1.54 -14.23
N LEU A 43 48.42 -1.86 -13.00
CA LEU A 43 47.54 -2.35 -11.94
C LEU A 43 46.63 -1.23 -11.44
N GLU A 44 47.18 -0.04 -11.19
CA GLU A 44 46.42 1.13 -10.72
C GLU A 44 45.34 1.57 -11.73
N HIS A 45 45.66 1.62 -13.04
CA HIS A 45 44.68 1.91 -14.08
C HIS A 45 43.58 0.85 -14.18
N THR A 46 43.93 -0.42 -14.03
CA THR A 46 42.95 -1.52 -14.04
C THR A 46 42.01 -1.40 -12.84
N LEU A 47 42.55 -1.14 -11.64
CA LEU A 47 41.74 -0.95 -10.42
C LEU A 47 40.83 0.28 -10.52
N HIS A 48 41.33 1.41 -11.03
CA HIS A 48 40.50 2.60 -11.25
C HIS A 48 39.37 2.35 -12.25
N THR A 49 39.68 1.67 -13.37
CA THR A 49 38.67 1.33 -14.37
C THR A 49 37.61 0.39 -13.79
N LEU A 50 38.05 -0.62 -13.02
CA LEU A 50 37.16 -1.57 -12.37
C LEU A 50 36.27 -0.87 -11.33
N LEU A 51 36.83 0.01 -10.49
CA LEU A 51 36.06 0.81 -9.53
C LEU A 51 35.04 1.70 -10.24
N LEU A 52 35.41 2.38 -11.32
CA LEU A 52 34.48 3.20 -12.09
C LEU A 52 33.33 2.39 -12.67
N VAL A 53 33.63 1.23 -13.27
CA VAL A 53 32.62 0.32 -13.81
C VAL A 53 31.69 -0.19 -12.71
N LEU A 54 32.23 -0.56 -11.54
CA LEU A 54 31.43 -1.00 -10.40
C LEU A 54 30.54 0.10 -9.84
N ILE A 55 31.06 1.33 -9.68
CA ILE A 55 30.29 2.47 -9.17
C ILE A 55 29.16 2.81 -10.15
N LEU A 56 29.45 2.89 -11.45
CA LEU A 56 28.44 3.16 -12.47
C LEU A 56 27.39 2.05 -12.53
N GLY A 57 27.82 0.79 -12.46
CA GLY A 57 26.93 -0.37 -12.41
C GLY A 57 26.02 -0.33 -11.18
N ALA A 58 26.58 -0.08 -9.99
CA ALA A 58 25.83 0.02 -8.74
C ALA A 58 24.84 1.18 -8.75
N LEU A 59 25.23 2.34 -9.29
CA LEU A 59 24.35 3.50 -9.40
C LEU A 59 23.20 3.22 -10.36
N LEU A 60 23.50 2.65 -11.53
CA LEU A 60 22.48 2.30 -12.53
C LEU A 60 21.47 1.28 -11.98
N THR A 61 21.94 0.20 -11.37
CA THR A 61 21.05 -0.83 -10.80
C THR A 61 20.25 -0.29 -9.62
N SER A 62 20.84 0.58 -8.79
CA SER A 62 20.12 1.24 -7.69
C SER A 62 19.00 2.14 -8.20
N VAL A 63 19.28 2.98 -9.19
CA VAL A 63 18.27 3.88 -9.78
C VAL A 63 17.13 3.08 -10.41
N LEU A 64 17.45 2.03 -11.18
CA LEU A 64 16.45 1.15 -11.78
C LEU A 64 15.63 0.39 -10.72
N GLY A 65 16.28 -0.09 -9.66
CA GLY A 65 15.63 -0.80 -8.56
C GLY A 65 14.67 0.09 -7.78
N ILE A 66 15.10 1.31 -7.43
CA ILE A 66 14.25 2.30 -6.73
C ILE A 66 13.07 2.69 -7.63
N SER A 67 13.34 3.06 -8.88
CA SER A 67 12.30 3.51 -9.81
C SER A 67 11.28 2.41 -10.11
N GLY A 68 11.77 1.19 -10.37
CA GLY A 68 10.91 0.02 -10.61
C GLY A 68 10.13 -0.40 -9.37
N GLY A 69 10.77 -0.37 -8.20
CA GLY A 69 10.11 -0.66 -6.92
C GLY A 69 8.99 0.32 -6.60
N MET A 70 9.26 1.63 -6.70
CA MET A 70 8.24 2.67 -6.51
C MET A 70 7.07 2.51 -7.47
N TRP A 71 7.34 2.27 -8.75
CA TRP A 71 6.30 2.06 -9.75
C TRP A 71 5.44 0.84 -9.45
N LEU A 72 6.05 -0.29 -9.07
CA LEU A 72 5.35 -1.52 -8.73
C LEU A 72 4.51 -1.37 -7.47
N THR A 73 5.05 -0.73 -6.43
CA THR A 73 4.31 -0.46 -5.18
C THR A 73 3.10 0.43 -5.43
N GLN A 74 3.26 1.54 -6.18
CA GLN A 74 2.14 2.42 -6.52
C GLN A 74 1.07 1.67 -7.31
N ARG A 75 1.47 0.83 -8.28
CA ARG A 75 0.55 -0.01 -9.06
C ARG A 75 -0.23 -1.00 -8.18
N ALA A 76 0.44 -1.60 -7.19
CA ALA A 76 -0.13 -2.61 -6.31
C ALA A 76 -1.09 -2.01 -5.25
N VAL A 77 -0.79 -0.82 -4.73
CA VAL A 77 -1.58 -0.18 -3.67
C VAL A 77 -2.76 0.64 -4.20
N ARG A 78 -2.65 1.19 -5.42
CA ARG A 78 -3.71 2.03 -6.02
C ARG A 78 -5.14 1.45 -5.94
N PRO A 79 -5.39 0.14 -6.18
CA PRO A 79 -6.74 -0.40 -6.05
C PRO A 79 -7.31 -0.31 -4.62
N LEU A 80 -6.47 -0.34 -3.59
CA LEU A 80 -6.91 -0.17 -2.20
C LEU A 80 -7.38 1.26 -1.94
N GLU A 81 -6.72 2.26 -2.52
CA GLU A 81 -7.15 3.66 -2.43
C GLU A 81 -8.50 3.88 -3.13
N GLU A 82 -8.71 3.24 -4.29
CA GLU A 82 -9.98 3.28 -5.01
C GLU A 82 -11.11 2.66 -4.18
N VAL A 83 -10.89 1.50 -3.56
CA VAL A 83 -11.85 0.87 -2.63
C VAL A 83 -12.13 1.77 -1.43
N SER A 84 -11.10 2.35 -0.82
CA SER A 84 -11.24 3.25 0.33
C SER A 84 -12.08 4.48 -0.01
N THR A 85 -11.84 5.06 -1.19
CA THR A 85 -12.58 6.23 -1.67
C THR A 85 -14.04 5.88 -1.93
N ALA A 86 -14.31 4.74 -2.57
CA ALA A 86 -15.67 4.28 -2.79
C ALA A 86 -16.40 3.98 -1.47
N ALA A 87 -15.71 3.38 -0.50
CA ALA A 87 -16.28 3.13 0.83
C ALA A 87 -16.65 4.43 1.56
N ALA A 88 -15.82 5.47 1.45
CA ALA A 88 -16.13 6.79 1.99
C ALA A 88 -17.38 7.41 1.33
N ALA A 89 -17.47 7.35 -0.01
CA ALA A 89 -18.65 7.83 -0.73
C ALA A 89 -19.94 7.09 -0.33
N ILE A 90 -19.87 5.77 -0.16
CA ILE A 90 -20.99 4.96 0.34
C ILE A 90 -21.39 5.40 1.75
N ALA A 91 -20.44 5.69 2.63
CA ALA A 91 -20.69 6.18 3.99
C ALA A 91 -21.36 7.57 4.01
N GLU A 92 -21.09 8.39 2.99
CA GLU A 92 -21.75 9.70 2.78
C GLU A 92 -23.14 9.58 2.14
N GLY A 93 -23.56 8.38 1.74
CA GLY A 93 -24.89 8.09 1.17
C GLY A 93 -24.92 7.92 -0.35
N GLU A 94 -23.78 7.95 -1.04
CA GLU A 94 -23.70 7.75 -2.49
C GLU A 94 -23.77 6.27 -2.89
N LEU A 95 -24.93 5.64 -2.69
CA LEU A 95 -25.16 4.19 -2.85
C LEU A 95 -25.15 3.68 -4.30
N THR A 96 -25.03 4.55 -5.29
CA THR A 96 -24.97 4.20 -6.71
C THR A 96 -23.55 3.92 -7.19
N THR A 97 -22.53 4.27 -6.38
CA THR A 97 -21.12 4.08 -6.71
C THR A 97 -20.78 2.59 -6.80
N ARG A 98 -20.20 2.19 -7.93
CA ARG A 98 -19.72 0.83 -8.19
C ARG A 98 -18.24 0.87 -8.52
N LEU A 99 -17.49 -0.02 -7.90
CA LEU A 99 -16.10 -0.22 -8.29
C LEU A 99 -16.05 -1.01 -9.59
N VAL A 100 -15.45 -0.40 -10.62
CA VAL A 100 -15.16 -1.05 -11.90
C VAL A 100 -13.65 -1.20 -11.98
N VAL A 101 -13.16 -2.39 -11.65
CA VAL A 101 -11.73 -2.68 -11.75
C VAL A 101 -11.48 -3.38 -13.09
N GLY A 102 -10.56 -2.81 -13.89
CA GLY A 102 -10.18 -3.35 -15.19
C GLY A 102 -9.32 -4.61 -15.09
N ARG A 103 -8.24 -4.70 -15.86
CA ARG A 103 -7.24 -5.77 -15.69
C ARG A 103 -6.48 -5.57 -14.37
N ALA A 104 -6.99 -6.16 -13.30
CA ALA A 104 -6.31 -6.29 -12.01
C ALA A 104 -6.10 -7.77 -11.66
N ASP A 105 -5.27 -8.02 -10.66
CA ASP A 105 -5.01 -9.36 -10.14
C ASP A 105 -6.28 -9.99 -9.56
N ALA A 106 -6.32 -11.32 -9.49
CA ALA A 106 -7.51 -12.07 -9.09
C ALA A 106 -7.97 -11.71 -7.67
N GLU A 107 -7.03 -11.42 -6.78
CA GLU A 107 -7.28 -11.00 -5.40
C GLU A 107 -8.00 -9.66 -5.34
N VAL A 108 -7.60 -8.70 -6.19
CA VAL A 108 -8.22 -7.37 -6.28
C VAL A 108 -9.63 -7.46 -6.88
N GLN A 109 -9.81 -8.30 -7.90
CA GLN A 109 -11.14 -8.58 -8.46
C GLN A 109 -12.07 -9.16 -7.39
N LYS A 110 -11.61 -10.16 -6.63
CA LYS A 110 -12.40 -10.77 -5.54
C LYS A 110 -12.79 -9.75 -4.46
N LEU A 111 -11.89 -8.84 -4.08
CA LEU A 111 -12.18 -7.76 -3.15
C LEU A 111 -13.28 -6.84 -3.70
N THR A 112 -13.15 -6.45 -4.97
CA THR A 112 -14.09 -5.58 -5.69
C THR A 112 -15.49 -6.19 -5.73
N ASP A 113 -15.59 -7.47 -6.11
CA ASP A 113 -16.86 -8.18 -6.17
C ASP A 113 -17.52 -8.29 -4.80
N SER A 114 -16.72 -8.55 -3.76
CA SER A 114 -17.19 -8.64 -2.38
C SER A 114 -17.72 -7.29 -1.88
N PHE A 115 -17.01 -6.19 -2.19
CA PHE A 115 -17.46 -4.83 -1.89
C PHE A 115 -18.75 -4.49 -2.61
N ASN A 116 -18.82 -4.70 -3.92
CA ASN A 116 -20.02 -4.42 -4.72
C ASN A 116 -21.22 -5.25 -4.25
N THR A 117 -21.00 -6.50 -3.83
CA THR A 117 -22.04 -7.36 -3.25
C THR A 117 -22.53 -6.83 -1.91
N MET A 118 -21.63 -6.36 -1.04
CA MET A 118 -21.97 -5.74 0.23
C MET A 118 -22.85 -4.50 0.02
N VAL A 119 -22.45 -3.60 -0.90
CA VAL A 119 -23.23 -2.40 -1.25
C VAL A 119 -24.61 -2.78 -1.78
N SER A 120 -24.71 -3.74 -2.70
CA SER A 120 -26.02 -4.21 -3.19
C SER A 120 -26.94 -4.69 -2.06
N ARG A 121 -26.40 -5.48 -1.12
CA ARG A 121 -27.17 -5.99 0.02
C ARG A 121 -27.60 -4.89 0.98
N LEU A 122 -26.77 -3.86 1.16
CA LEU A 122 -27.11 -2.70 1.97
C LEU A 122 -28.29 -1.95 1.38
N VAL A 123 -28.25 -1.64 0.08
CA VAL A 123 -29.34 -0.97 -0.64
C VAL A 123 -30.64 -1.77 -0.55
N GLU A 124 -30.58 -3.07 -0.82
CA GLU A 124 -31.76 -3.95 -0.75
C GLU A 124 -32.40 -3.96 0.64
N ARG A 125 -31.60 -3.90 1.72
CA ARG A 125 -32.10 -3.80 3.10
C ARG A 125 -32.75 -2.44 3.36
N MET A 126 -32.11 -1.35 2.96
CA MET A 126 -32.69 0.00 3.14
C MET A 126 -34.03 0.15 2.41
N GLU A 127 -34.17 -0.40 1.21
CA GLU A 127 -35.43 -0.41 0.46
C GLU A 127 -36.51 -1.27 1.13
N ARG A 128 -36.13 -2.35 1.80
CA ARG A 128 -37.07 -3.16 2.59
C ARG A 128 -37.52 -2.43 3.84
N ASP A 129 -36.59 -1.81 4.57
CA ASP A 129 -36.90 -1.08 5.80
C ASP A 129 -37.79 0.13 5.51
N ALA A 130 -37.55 0.85 4.41
CA ALA A 130 -38.39 1.96 3.97
C ALA A 130 -39.82 1.52 3.63
N ARG A 131 -39.96 0.39 2.90
CA ARG A 131 -41.29 -0.18 2.60
C ARG A 131 -42.00 -0.64 3.85
N PHE A 132 -41.31 -1.36 4.74
CA PHE A 132 -41.86 -1.80 6.01
C PHE A 132 -42.36 -0.61 6.86
N ALA A 133 -41.57 0.44 6.98
CA ALA A 133 -41.98 1.64 7.72
C ALA A 133 -43.23 2.31 7.10
N SER A 134 -43.32 2.34 5.77
CA SER A 134 -44.49 2.85 5.04
C SER A 134 -45.72 1.98 5.30
N ASP A 135 -45.60 0.67 5.17
CA ASP A 135 -46.69 -0.29 5.36
C ASP A 135 -47.22 -0.22 6.80
N VAL A 136 -46.33 -0.22 7.79
CA VAL A 136 -46.69 -0.06 9.21
C VAL A 136 -47.39 1.28 9.45
N SER A 137 -46.92 2.38 8.85
CA SER A 137 -47.56 3.69 9.00
C SER A 137 -48.99 3.68 8.43
N HIS A 138 -49.21 3.00 7.31
CA HIS A 138 -50.54 2.83 6.72
C HIS A 138 -51.44 1.95 7.59
N GLU A 139 -50.93 0.83 8.09
CA GLU A 139 -51.67 -0.09 8.95
C GLU A 139 -52.03 0.51 10.31
N LEU A 140 -51.18 1.38 10.88
CA LEU A 140 -51.44 2.07 12.14
C LEU A 140 -52.41 3.25 11.98
N ARG A 141 -52.48 3.90 10.81
CA ARG A 141 -53.40 5.02 10.58
C ARG A 141 -54.86 4.62 10.79
N SER A 142 -55.27 3.45 10.29
CA SER A 142 -56.65 2.96 10.42
C SER A 142 -57.12 2.73 11.87
N PRO A 143 -56.42 1.93 12.70
CA PRO A 143 -56.78 1.73 14.10
C PRO A 143 -56.68 3.03 14.91
N LEU A 144 -55.66 3.88 14.67
CA LEU A 144 -55.58 5.19 15.33
C LEU A 144 -56.76 6.10 14.96
N THR A 145 -57.18 6.11 13.70
CA THR A 145 -58.37 6.86 13.26
C THR A 145 -59.63 6.32 13.94
N THR A 146 -59.76 5.00 14.05
CA THR A 146 -60.88 4.35 14.75
C THR A 146 -60.90 4.74 16.24
N MET A 147 -59.76 4.67 16.93
CA MET A 147 -59.65 5.07 18.33
C MET A 147 -59.98 6.56 18.52
N ALA A 148 -59.42 7.44 17.68
CA ALA A 148 -59.71 8.88 17.73
C ALA A 148 -61.20 9.18 17.50
N THR A 149 -61.82 8.50 16.54
CA THR A 149 -63.27 8.64 16.27
C THR A 149 -64.10 8.16 17.46
N THR A 150 -63.73 7.04 18.07
CA THR A 150 -64.42 6.49 19.25
C THR A 150 -64.33 7.47 20.42
N THR A 151 -63.15 8.02 20.72
CA THR A 151 -62.97 9.04 21.75
C THR A 151 -63.79 10.30 21.45
N ALA A 152 -63.83 10.75 20.19
CA ALA A 152 -64.63 11.91 19.79
C ALA A 152 -66.15 11.69 19.99
N VAL A 153 -66.67 10.48 19.70
CA VAL A 153 -68.07 10.14 19.96
C VAL A 153 -68.37 10.12 21.45
N LEU A 154 -67.48 9.54 22.27
CA LEU A 154 -67.61 9.53 23.73
C LEU A 154 -67.59 10.93 24.33
N GLN A 155 -66.70 11.81 23.86
CA GLN A 155 -66.67 13.22 24.24
C GLN A 155 -67.94 13.97 23.84
N ARG A 156 -68.53 13.65 22.68
CA ARG A 156 -69.76 14.30 22.24
C ARG A 156 -71.00 13.89 23.04
N HIS A 157 -71.02 12.67 23.58
CA HIS A 157 -72.13 12.16 24.42
C HIS A 157 -71.80 12.20 25.92
N ARG A 158 -70.84 13.05 26.32
CA ARG A 158 -70.34 13.14 27.70
C ARG A 158 -71.46 13.33 28.74
N ASP A 159 -72.44 14.17 28.45
CA ASP A 159 -73.52 14.52 29.38
C ASP A 159 -74.52 13.37 29.59
N GLU A 160 -74.54 12.40 28.66
CA GLU A 160 -75.36 11.18 28.73
C GLU A 160 -74.65 10.04 29.47
N LEU A 161 -73.34 10.17 29.74
CA LEU A 161 -72.56 9.17 30.48
C LEU A 161 -72.88 9.21 31.98
N SER A 162 -72.75 8.05 32.63
CA SER A 162 -72.84 7.93 34.09
C SER A 162 -71.76 8.76 34.80
N PRO A 163 -71.91 9.10 36.09
CA PRO A 163 -70.91 9.89 36.83
C PRO A 163 -69.49 9.32 36.74
N VAL A 164 -69.35 8.00 36.84
CA VAL A 164 -68.07 7.27 36.70
C VAL A 164 -67.54 7.33 35.26
N GLY A 165 -68.43 7.25 34.25
CA GLY A 165 -68.04 7.36 32.85
C GLY A 165 -67.53 8.76 32.47
N ARG A 166 -68.06 9.81 33.09
CA ARG A 166 -67.55 11.18 32.94
C ARG A 166 -66.18 11.37 33.57
N GLU A 167 -65.99 10.86 34.79
CA GLU A 167 -64.70 10.92 35.50
C GLU A 167 -63.60 10.15 34.74
N SER A 168 -63.94 9.01 34.15
CA SER A 168 -63.00 8.23 33.32
C SER A 168 -62.55 8.95 32.05
N LEU A 169 -63.46 9.75 31.45
CA LEU A 169 -63.17 10.53 30.25
C LEU A 169 -62.29 11.76 30.53
N ASP A 170 -62.36 12.31 31.75
CA ASP A 170 -61.49 13.41 32.21
C ASP A 170 -60.05 12.95 32.51
N LEU A 171 -59.81 11.64 32.61
CA LEU A 171 -58.49 11.05 32.87
C LEU A 171 -57.75 10.60 31.60
N LEU A 172 -58.38 10.70 30.42
CA LEU A 172 -57.81 10.39 29.10
C LEU A 172 -57.30 11.66 28.41
#